data_AF-A0A524EFF7-F1
#
_entry.id   AF-A0A524EFF7-F1
#
_cell.length_a   1.000
_cell.length_b   1.000
_cell.length_c   1.000
_cell.angle_alpha   90.00
_cell.angle_beta   90.00
_cell.angle_gamma   90.00
#
_symmetry.space_group_name_H-M   'P 1'
#
loop_
_entity.id
_entity.type
_entity.pdbx_description
1 polymer ?
#
loop_
_entity_poly.entity_id
_entity_poly.type
_entity_poly.pdbx_seq_one_letter_code
_entity_poly.pdbx_strand_id
1 'polypeptide(L)'
;MSKVKKKKTGYDSKISKEDIKFEKIIQFSGYMFLIALILFVGGWILLDFFLDLIEIELNASSYAIILFTGVNSAISFALASKIKDNRNEKKKLYFDWLIGVFLISMIAIFAVSVYQW
;
A
#
# COMPACT_ATOMS: atom_id res chain seq x y z
N MET A 1 -34.55 10.89 -30.70
CA MET A 1 -34.15 11.43 -29.38
C MET A 1 -34.10 10.30 -28.37
N SER A 2 -32.92 9.70 -28.15
CA SER A 2 -32.77 8.65 -27.12
C SER A 2 -32.60 9.31 -25.76
N LYS A 3 -33.63 9.22 -24.91
CA LYS A 3 -33.56 9.64 -23.51
C LYS A 3 -32.69 8.63 -22.75
N VAL A 4 -31.38 8.83 -22.80
CA VAL A 4 -30.44 8.18 -21.87
C VAL A 4 -30.79 8.70 -20.48
N LYS A 5 -31.53 7.89 -19.71
CA LYS A 5 -31.77 8.12 -18.29
C LYS A 5 -30.41 8.05 -17.59
N LYS A 6 -29.78 9.20 -17.39
CA LYS A 6 -28.66 9.34 -16.44
C LYS A 6 -29.14 8.73 -15.12
N LYS A 7 -28.52 7.61 -14.72
CA LYS A 7 -28.66 7.03 -13.38
C LYS A 7 -28.42 8.18 -12.41
N LYS A 8 -29.44 8.57 -11.64
CA LYS A 8 -29.25 9.48 -10.51
C LYS A 8 -28.32 8.73 -9.56
N THR A 9 -27.05 9.11 -9.54
CA THR A 9 -26.14 8.80 -8.45
C THR A 9 -26.72 9.50 -7.23
N GLY A 10 -27.61 8.80 -6.53
CA GLY A 10 -28.07 9.22 -5.21
C GLY A 10 -26.82 9.34 -4.36
N TYR A 11 -26.42 10.57 -4.10
CA TYR A 11 -25.58 10.90 -2.97
C TYR A 11 -26.40 10.50 -1.74
N ASP A 12 -26.25 9.25 -1.33
CA ASP A 12 -26.86 8.75 -0.11
C ASP A 12 -26.12 9.46 1.03
N SER A 13 -26.76 10.48 1.59
CA SER A 13 -26.19 11.51 2.44
C SER A 13 -25.96 11.03 3.88
N LYS A 14 -25.59 9.76 4.06
CA LYS A 14 -25.21 9.21 5.36
C LYS A 14 -23.88 8.48 5.23
N ILE A 15 -22.81 9.26 5.05
CA ILE A 15 -21.47 8.78 5.35
C ILE A 15 -21.49 8.31 6.81
N SER A 16 -21.36 7.00 7.03
CA SER A 16 -21.31 6.46 8.38
C SER A 16 -19.98 6.86 9.03
N LYS A 17 -20.01 7.14 10.34
CA LYS A 17 -18.78 7.30 11.13
C LYS A 17 -17.87 6.08 10.98
N GLU A 18 -18.45 4.91 10.77
CA GLU A 18 -17.73 3.66 10.53
C GLU A 18 -16.97 3.66 9.20
N ASP A 19 -17.52 4.27 8.15
CA ASP A 19 -16.86 4.37 6.84
C ASP A 19 -15.62 5.26 6.91
N ILE A 20 -15.74 6.39 7.63
CA ILE A 20 -14.62 7.30 7.87
C ILE A 20 -13.55 6.61 8.72
N LYS A 21 -13.97 5.86 9.75
CA LYS A 21 -13.03 5.13 10.61
C LYS A 21 -12.28 4.06 9.81
N PHE A 22 -12.97 3.32 8.94
CA PHE A 22 -12.35 2.31 8.08
C PHE A 22 -11.34 2.92 7.10
N GLU A 23 -11.71 4.01 6.42
CA GLU A 23 -10.82 4.75 5.52
C GLU A 23 -9.56 5.25 6.25
N LYS A 24 -9.73 5.84 7.44
CA LYS A 24 -8.60 6.32 8.26
C LYS A 24 -7.67 5.18 8.71
N ILE A 25 -8.21 4.01 9.04
CA ILE A 25 -7.39 2.85 9.41
C ILE A 25 -6.52 2.41 8.22
N ILE A 26 -7.08 2.38 7.01
CA ILE A 26 -6.34 2.01 5.80
C ILE A 26 -5.27 3.06 5.48
N GLN A 27 -5.59 4.35 5.58
CA GLN A 27 -4.60 5.42 5.41
C GLN A 27 -3.49 5.34 6.45
N PHE A 28 -3.85 5.10 7.72
CA PHE A 28 -2.89 4.93 8.80
C PHE A 28 -1.95 3.74 8.54
N SER A 29 -2.48 2.61 8.06
CA SER A 29 -1.67 1.47 7.62
C SER A 29 -0.68 1.87 6.53
N GLY A 30 -1.13 2.62 5.51
CA GLY A 30 -0.27 3.14 4.44
C GLY A 30 0.86 4.03 4.95
N TYR A 31 0.57 4.90 5.93
CA TYR A 31 1.58 5.73 6.59
C TYR A 31 2.56 4.92 7.43
N MET A 32 2.12 3.88 8.14
CA MET A 32 3.03 3.00 8.90
C MET A 32 4.05 2.34 7.99
N PHE A 33 3.61 1.81 6.84
CA PHE A 33 4.53 1.25 5.83
C PHE A 33 5.46 2.31 5.24
N LEU A 34 4.96 3.52 4.97
CA LEU A 34 5.76 4.61 4.42
C LEU A 34 6.85 5.06 5.40
N ILE A 35 6.49 5.25 6.66
CA ILE A 35 7.43 5.66 7.72
C ILE A 35 8.49 4.57 7.92
N ALA A 36 8.09 3.29 7.92
CA ALA A 36 9.03 2.19 8.00
C ALA A 36 10.03 2.19 6.82
N LEU A 37 9.54 2.43 5.59
CA LEU A 37 10.40 2.56 4.41
C LEU A 37 11.38 3.74 4.55
N ILE A 38 10.89 4.92 4.97
CA ILE A 38 11.71 6.12 5.14
C ILE A 38 12.77 5.90 6.22
N LEU A 39 12.42 5.29 7.35
CA LEU A 39 13.37 4.99 8.41
C LEU A 39 14.42 3.97 7.96
N PHE A 40 14.01 2.95 7.20
CA PHE A 40 14.92 1.93 6.68
C PHE A 40 15.90 2.52 5.66
N VAL A 41 15.39 3.16 4.60
CA VAL A 41 16.22 3.75 3.54
C VAL A 41 17.01 4.96 4.05
N GLY A 42 16.37 5.82 4.84
CA GLY A 42 17.01 7.01 5.42
C GLY A 42 18.08 6.65 6.45
N GLY A 43 17.83 5.64 7.29
CA GLY A 43 18.85 5.11 8.20
C GLY A 43 20.04 4.53 7.43
N TRP A 44 19.78 3.83 6.33
CA TRP A 44 20.81 3.33 5.42
C TRP A 44 21.67 4.45 4.82
N ILE A 45 21.05 5.48 4.24
CA ILE A 45 21.76 6.63 3.66
C ILE A 45 22.59 7.36 4.73
N LEU A 46 22.04 7.52 5.94
CA LEU A 46 22.77 8.16 7.04
C LEU A 46 23.98 7.33 7.47
N LEU A 47 23.83 6.01 7.60
CA LEU A 47 24.94 5.12 7.94
C LEU A 47 26.04 5.18 6.88
N ASP A 48 25.67 5.15 5.61
CA ASP A 48 26.60 5.27 4.48
C ASP A 48 27.37 6.60 4.54
N PHE A 49 26.65 7.72 4.72
CA PHE A 49 27.23 9.06 4.83
C PHE A 49 28.18 9.24 6.03
N PHE A 50 27.84 8.66 7.20
CA PHE A 50 28.66 8.80 8.40
C PHE A 50 29.84 7.83 8.44
N LEU A 51 29.69 6.64 7.87
CA LEU A 51 30.68 5.59 8.02
C LEU A 51 31.66 5.54 6.86
N ASP A 52 31.32 5.95 5.63
CA ASP A 52 32.18 6.11 4.42
C ASP A 52 33.25 5.01 4.17
N LEU A 53 33.17 3.90 4.91
CA LEU A 53 34.13 2.79 5.04
C LEU A 53 33.43 1.44 4.97
N ILE A 54 32.10 1.40 5.15
CA ILE A 54 31.32 0.18 5.06
C ILE A 54 30.62 0.23 3.71
N GLU A 55 31.13 -0.52 2.72
CA GLU A 55 30.36 -0.85 1.51
C GLU A 55 29.17 -1.70 1.95
N ILE A 56 28.06 -1.04 2.31
CA ILE A 56 26.84 -1.75 2.64
C ILE A 56 26.20 -2.14 1.30
N GLU A 57 26.41 -3.38 0.86
CA GLU A 57 25.78 -3.88 -0.36
C GLU A 57 24.28 -4.11 -0.17
N LEU A 58 23.49 -3.66 -1.15
CA LEU A 58 22.06 -3.94 -1.26
C LEU A 58 21.83 -5.44 -1.50
N ASN A 59 21.76 -6.19 -0.41
CA ASN A 59 21.47 -7.62 -0.46
C ASN A 59 19.96 -7.87 -0.70
N ALA A 60 19.61 -9.06 -1.17
CA ALA A 60 18.24 -9.46 -1.51
C ALA A 60 17.22 -9.17 -0.40
N SER A 61 17.62 -9.30 0.86
CA SER A 61 16.78 -9.00 2.02
C SER A 61 16.43 -7.51 2.11
N SER A 62 17.40 -6.61 1.92
CA SER A 62 17.17 -5.17 1.92
C SER A 62 16.31 -4.72 0.75
N TYR A 63 16.54 -5.29 -0.44
CA TYR A 63 15.70 -5.07 -1.61
C TYR A 63 14.24 -5.53 -1.38
N ALA A 64 14.05 -6.69 -0.77
CA ALA A 64 12.73 -7.23 -0.43
C ALA A 64 11.98 -6.32 0.57
N ILE A 65 12.67 -5.80 1.59
CA ILE A 65 12.09 -4.88 2.57
C ILE A 65 11.62 -3.59 1.88
N ILE A 66 12.44 -3.02 1.00
CA ILE A 66 12.11 -1.80 0.25
C ILE A 66 10.88 -2.03 -0.63
N LEU A 67 10.87 -3.11 -1.42
CA LEU A 67 9.73 -3.45 -2.26
C LEU A 67 8.47 -3.71 -1.44
N PHE A 68 8.57 -4.53 -0.39
CA PHE A 68 7.42 -4.91 0.43
C PHE A 68 6.80 -3.68 1.09
N THR A 69 7.60 -2.85 1.76
CA THR A 69 7.10 -1.66 2.47
C THR A 69 6.58 -0.60 1.50
N GLY A 70 7.29 -0.32 0.39
CA GLY A 70 6.87 0.63 -0.62
C GLY A 70 5.58 0.24 -1.33
N VAL A 71 5.48 -1.03 -1.77
CA VAL A 71 4.28 -1.53 -2.45
C VAL A 71 3.08 -1.57 -1.52
N ASN A 72 3.23 -2.07 -0.28
CA ASN A 72 2.13 -2.08 0.69
C ASN A 72 1.66 -0.67 1.07
N SER A 73 2.57 0.30 1.17
CA SER A 73 2.21 1.70 1.38
C SER A 73 1.38 2.24 0.21
N ALA A 74 1.87 2.09 -1.03
CA ALA A 74 1.20 2.58 -2.23
C ALA A 74 -0.18 1.97 -2.43
N ILE A 75 -0.30 0.65 -2.29
CA ILE A 75 -1.57 -0.06 -2.46
C ILE A 75 -2.56 0.33 -1.34
N SER A 76 -2.10 0.56 -0.11
CA SER A 76 -2.97 1.05 0.98
C SER A 76 -3.54 2.44 0.69
N PHE A 77 -2.72 3.37 0.20
CA PHE A 77 -3.21 4.70 -0.19
C PHE A 77 -4.16 4.64 -1.39
N ALA A 78 -3.85 3.81 -2.39
CA ALA A 78 -4.72 3.58 -3.53
C ALA A 78 -6.08 3.00 -3.11
N LEU A 79 -6.09 2.04 -2.17
CA LEU A 79 -7.31 1.49 -1.61
C LEU A 79 -8.12 2.55 -0.87
N ALA A 80 -7.49 3.34 -0.01
CA ALA A 80 -8.16 4.42 0.70
C ALA A 80 -8.83 5.41 -0.26
N SER A 81 -8.12 5.81 -1.33
CA SER A 81 -8.69 6.67 -2.38
C SER A 81 -9.88 6.01 -3.08
N LYS A 82 -9.76 4.74 -3.49
CA LYS A 82 -10.85 4.03 -4.16
C LYS A 82 -12.08 3.85 -3.27
N ILE A 83 -11.90 3.58 -1.98
CA ILE A 83 -13.00 3.46 -1.01
C ILE A 83 -13.68 4.82 -0.82
N LYS A 84 -12.90 5.91 -0.77
CA LYS A 84 -13.45 7.26 -0.65
C LYS A 84 -14.41 7.59 -1.79
N ASP A 85 -14.06 7.17 -3.01
CA ASP A 85 -14.86 7.40 -4.22
C ASP A 85 -16.01 6.37 -4.39
N ASN A 86 -15.82 5.13 -3.91
CA ASN A 86 -16.77 4.02 -4.08
C ASN A 86 -17.15 3.33 -2.75
N ARG A 87 -17.67 4.10 -1.79
CA ARG A 87 -17.97 3.62 -0.42
C ARG A 87 -18.90 2.40 -0.38
N ASN A 88 -19.84 2.31 -1.32
CA ASN A 88 -20.80 1.20 -1.39
C ASN A 88 -20.12 -0.15 -1.69
N GLU A 89 -18.96 -0.13 -2.34
CA GLU A 89 -18.19 -1.34 -2.69
C GLU A 89 -16.99 -1.59 -1.77
N LYS A 90 -16.90 -0.88 -0.63
CA LYS A 90 -15.73 -0.92 0.28
C LYS A 90 -15.27 -2.33 0.66
N LYS A 91 -16.20 -3.26 0.90
CA LYS A 91 -15.89 -4.66 1.27
C LYS A 91 -15.21 -5.38 0.11
N LYS A 92 -15.76 -5.25 -1.10
CA LYS A 92 -15.20 -5.86 -2.31
C LYS A 92 -13.80 -5.30 -2.58
N LEU A 93 -13.66 -3.97 -2.55
CA LEU A 93 -12.37 -3.31 -2.74
C LEU A 93 -11.32 -3.75 -1.71
N TYR A 94 -11.72 -3.96 -0.45
CA TYR A 94 -10.83 -4.47 0.59
C TYR A 94 -10.40 -5.92 0.35
N PHE A 95 -11.31 -6.79 -0.09
CA PHE A 95 -10.96 -8.17 -0.43
C PHE A 95 -10.06 -8.26 -1.66
N ASP A 96 -10.36 -7.48 -2.71
CA ASP A 96 -9.51 -7.38 -3.91
C ASP A 96 -8.10 -6.89 -3.54
N TRP A 97 -8.02 -5.91 -2.63
CA TRP A 97 -6.75 -5.44 -2.06
C TRP A 97 -6.02 -6.53 -1.29
N LEU A 98 -6.70 -7.27 -0.42
CA LEU A 98 -6.10 -8.31 0.41
C LEU A 98 -5.53 -9.45 -0.45
N ILE A 99 -6.25 -9.84 -1.51
CA ILE A 99 -5.77 -10.81 -2.50
C ILE A 99 -4.57 -10.25 -3.27
N GLY A 100 -4.63 -8.98 -3.69
CA GLY A 100 -3.52 -8.32 -4.39
C GLY A 100 -2.24 -8.27 -3.56
N VAL A 101 -2.34 -7.86 -2.29
CA VAL A 101 -1.21 -7.83 -1.35
C VAL A 101 -0.66 -9.24 -1.13
N PHE A 102 -1.53 -10.24 -0.96
CA PHE A 102 -1.11 -11.63 -0.80
C PHE A 102 -0.32 -12.15 -2.02
N LEU A 103 -0.82 -11.94 -3.24
CA LEU A 103 -0.16 -12.37 -4.47
C LEU A 103 1.19 -11.68 -4.67
N ILE A 104 1.26 -10.37 -4.45
CA ILE A 104 2.51 -9.61 -4.55
C ILE A 104 3.53 -10.11 -3.52
N SER A 105 3.08 -10.37 -2.29
CA SER A 105 3.95 -10.88 -1.24
C SER A 105 4.49 -12.27 -1.57
N MET A 106 3.66 -13.15 -2.14
CA MET A 106 4.09 -14.46 -2.64
C MET A 106 5.16 -14.32 -3.73
N ILE A 107 4.95 -13.44 -4.72
CA ILE A 107 5.92 -13.18 -5.79
C ILE A 107 7.23 -12.63 -5.23
N ALA A 108 7.17 -11.70 -4.27
CA ALA A 108 8.35 -11.13 -3.65
C ALA A 108 9.15 -12.19 -2.89
N ILE A 109 8.48 -13.06 -2.12
CA ILE A 109 9.13 -14.19 -1.44
C ILE A 109 9.79 -15.12 -2.45
N PHE A 110 9.10 -15.51 -3.51
CA PHE A 110 9.69 -16.37 -4.55
C PHE A 110 10.88 -15.71 -5.24
N ALA A 111 10.81 -14.42 -5.56
CA ALA A 111 11.92 -13.70 -6.19
C ALA A 111 13.16 -13.68 -5.30
N VAL A 112 12.98 -13.45 -3.99
CA VAL A 112 14.07 -13.51 -3.00
C VAL A 112 14.62 -14.93 -2.89
N SER A 113 13.76 -15.95 -2.81
CA SER A 113 14.19 -17.35 -2.72
C SER A 113 14.98 -17.80 -3.95
N VAL A 114 14.60 -17.36 -5.16
CA VAL A 114 15.36 -17.65 -6.39
C VAL A 114 16.71 -16.95 -6.38
N TYR A 115 16.79 -15.70 -5.89
CA TYR A 115 18.06 -14.98 -5.80
C TYR A 115 19.02 -15.57 -4.74
N GLN A 116 18.50 -16.25 -3.72
CA GLN A 116 19.29 -16.89 -2.67
C GLN A 116 19.83 -18.28 -3.05
N TRP A 117 19.46 -18.84 -4.22
CA TRP A 117 19.91 -20.13 -4.73
C TRP A 117 20.97 -19.95 -5.82
#